data_AF-A0A8J2NKD0-F1
#
_entry.id   AF-A0A8J2NKD0-F1
#
_cell.length_a   1.000
_cell.length_b   1.000
_cell.length_c   1.000
_cell.angle_alpha   90.00
_cell.angle_beta   90.00
_cell.angle_gamma   90.00
#
_symmetry.space_group_name_H-M   'P 1'
#
loop_
_entity.id
_entity.type
_entity.pdbx_description
1 polymer ?
#
loop_
_entity_poly.entity_id
_entity_poly.type
_entity_poly.pdbx_seq_one_letter_code
_entity_poly.pdbx_strand_id
1 'polypeptide(L)'
;MARETRGLPYLKRFNSLKWDTVEERVRKLYLTEAYKIINGKYNVDHGKFFAICEGARRPPQLFKSKFKRNARGGFLTNRVINDWNRLGSEVKTSEIVMEFKRKLAKCI
;
A
#
# COMPACT_ATOMS: atom_id res chain seq x y z
N MET A 1 9.33 14.76 -24.28
CA MET A 1 8.92 13.98 -23.09
C MET A 1 7.78 12.99 -23.38
N ALA A 2 6.48 13.32 -23.27
CA ALA A 2 5.41 12.31 -23.45
C ALA A 2 5.13 11.92 -24.92
N ARG A 3 5.43 12.81 -25.88
CA ARG A 3 5.24 12.54 -27.31
C ARG A 3 6.28 11.56 -27.88
N GLU A 4 7.47 11.50 -27.29
CA GLU A 4 8.59 10.64 -27.70
C GLU A 4 8.35 9.15 -27.40
N THR A 5 7.39 8.84 -26.52
CA THR A 5 7.05 7.46 -26.14
C THR A 5 5.79 6.95 -26.85
N ARG A 6 5.22 7.73 -27.79
CA ARG A 6 4.10 7.29 -28.65
C ARG A 6 4.54 6.09 -29.48
N GLY A 7 3.81 4.98 -29.36
CA GLY A 7 4.10 3.71 -30.05
C GLY A 7 4.79 2.66 -29.17
N LEU A 8 5.33 3.04 -28.01
CA LEU A 8 5.85 2.06 -27.06
C LEU A 8 4.70 1.38 -26.28
N PRO A 9 4.80 0.06 -26.00
CA PRO A 9 3.91 -0.64 -25.08
C PRO A 9 3.84 0.05 -23.71
N TYR A 10 2.70 -0.06 -23.02
CA TYR A 10 2.39 0.63 -21.76
C TYR A 10 3.58 0.66 -20.77
N LEU A 11 4.06 -0.50 -20.33
CA LEU A 11 5.19 -0.60 -19.39
C LEU A 11 6.49 0.03 -19.91
N LYS A 12 6.77 -0.10 -21.22
CA LYS A 12 7.99 0.48 -21.81
C LYS A 12 7.99 2.01 -21.79
N ARG A 13 6.81 2.64 -21.86
CA ARG A 13 6.66 4.10 -21.74
C ARG A 13 7.11 4.57 -20.35
N PHE A 14 6.60 3.93 -19.30
CA PHE A 14 6.94 4.26 -17.92
C PHE A 14 8.42 4.03 -17.61
N ASN A 15 8.99 2.91 -18.07
CA ASN A 15 10.41 2.62 -17.90
C ASN A 15 11.30 3.68 -18.56
N SER A 16 10.97 4.09 -19.80
CA SER A 16 11.75 5.12 -20.52
C SER A 16 11.74 6.47 -19.81
N LEU A 17 10.63 6.81 -19.15
CA LEU A 17 10.46 8.06 -18.42
C LEU A 17 10.93 7.96 -16.95
N LYS A 18 11.34 6.77 -16.50
CA LYS A 18 11.63 6.46 -15.08
C LYS A 18 10.46 6.85 -14.16
N TRP A 19 9.24 6.61 -14.63
CA TRP A 19 8.01 6.90 -13.90
C TRP A 19 7.37 5.61 -13.39
N ASP A 20 6.73 5.69 -12.24
CA ASP A 20 5.83 4.65 -11.77
C ASP A 20 4.59 4.57 -12.68
N THR A 21 4.14 3.34 -12.94
CA THR A 21 2.85 3.07 -13.56
C THR A 21 1.68 3.64 -12.72
N VAL A 22 0.49 3.75 -13.31
CA VAL A 22 -0.70 4.15 -12.54
C VAL A 22 -0.99 3.14 -11.44
N GLU A 23 -0.86 1.85 -11.74
CA GLU A 23 -1.11 0.74 -10.83
C GLU A 23 -0.18 0.79 -9.62
N GLU A 24 1.12 1.02 -9.83
CA GLU A 24 2.11 1.18 -8.76
C GLU A 24 1.80 2.40 -7.89
N ARG A 25 1.43 3.53 -8.50
CA ARG A 25 1.06 4.73 -7.74
C ARG A 25 -0.18 4.53 -6.89
N VAL A 26 -1.21 3.86 -7.43
CA VAL A 26 -2.43 3.49 -6.68
C VAL A 26 -2.09 2.55 -5.53
N ARG A 27 -1.22 1.57 -5.76
CA ARG A 27 -0.75 0.63 -4.74
C ARG A 27 0.00 1.35 -3.62
N LYS A 28 0.93 2.25 -3.97
CA LYS A 28 1.68 3.09 -3.03
C LYS A 28 0.74 4.00 -2.22
N LEU A 29 -0.27 4.58 -2.87
CA LEU A 29 -1.30 5.39 -2.22
C LEU A 29 -2.08 4.56 -1.19
N TYR A 30 -2.62 3.41 -1.58
CA TYR A 30 -3.38 2.54 -0.68
C TYR A 30 -2.58 2.09 0.54
N LEU A 31 -1.31 1.71 0.35
CA LEU A 31 -0.43 1.33 1.46
C LEU A 31 -0.14 2.50 2.39
N THR A 32 0.03 3.70 1.84
CA THR A 32 0.20 4.92 2.65
C THR A 32 -1.05 5.22 3.48
N GLU A 33 -2.24 5.11 2.88
CA GLU A 33 -3.49 5.35 3.60
C GLU A 33 -3.71 4.29 4.70
N ALA A 34 -3.42 3.02 4.42
CA ALA A 34 -3.46 1.98 5.44
C ALA A 34 -2.47 2.25 6.58
N TYR A 35 -1.24 2.66 6.26
CA TYR A 35 -0.24 3.04 7.26
C TYR A 35 -0.74 4.14 8.20
N LYS A 36 -1.37 5.19 7.65
CA LYS A 36 -1.90 6.30 8.44
C LYS A 36 -3.03 5.86 9.37
N ILE A 37 -3.94 5.00 8.90
CA ILE A 37 -5.02 4.45 9.72
C ILE A 37 -4.42 3.59 10.85
N ILE A 38 -3.57 2.63 10.50
CA ILE A 38 -3.01 1.64 11.44
C ILE A 38 -2.15 2.32 12.52
N ASN A 39 -1.31 3.28 12.15
CA ASN A 39 -0.40 3.95 13.09
C ASN A 39 -1.02 5.20 13.74
N GLY A 40 -2.35 5.33 13.75
CA GLY A 40 -3.05 6.41 14.45
C GLY A 40 -2.75 7.81 13.94
N LYS A 41 -2.32 7.97 12.67
CA LYS A 41 -2.11 9.29 12.05
C LYS A 41 -3.45 9.95 11.67
N TYR A 42 -4.52 9.16 11.64
CA TYR A 42 -5.89 9.64 11.60
C TYR A 42 -6.57 9.45 12.95
N ASN A 43 -7.41 10.42 13.33
CA ASN A 43 -8.24 10.32 14.52
C ASN A 43 -9.46 9.41 14.26
N VAL A 44 -9.21 8.12 14.05
CA VAL A 44 -10.22 7.09 13.78
C VAL A 44 -9.88 5.80 14.53
N ASP A 45 -10.91 5.03 14.86
CA ASP A 45 -10.74 3.69 15.42
C ASP A 45 -10.27 2.72 14.31
N HIS A 46 -8.96 2.43 14.31
CA HIS A 46 -8.32 1.56 13.32
C HIS A 46 -8.83 0.11 13.39
N GLY A 47 -9.33 -0.35 14.55
CA GLY A 47 -9.93 -1.68 14.71
C GLY A 47 -11.21 -1.86 13.91
N LYS A 48 -11.93 -0.77 13.58
CA LYS A 48 -13.10 -0.81 12.67
C LYS A 48 -12.73 -0.98 11.21
N PHE A 49 -11.51 -0.61 10.82
CA PHE A 49 -11.03 -0.70 9.44
C PHE A 49 -10.26 -1.99 9.20
N PHE A 50 -9.43 -2.39 10.16
CA PHE A 50 -8.49 -3.49 10.02
C PHE A 50 -8.51 -4.39 11.24
N ALA A 51 -8.61 -5.70 10.99
CA ALA A 51 -8.31 -6.71 11.99
C ALA A 51 -6.78 -6.91 12.02
N ILE A 52 -6.13 -6.38 13.05
CA ILE A 52 -4.67 -6.39 13.18
C ILE A 52 -4.25 -7.53 14.12
N CYS A 53 -3.29 -8.33 13.68
CA CYS A 53 -2.55 -9.25 14.54
C CYS A 53 -1.28 -8.54 15.01
N GLU A 54 -1.25 -8.16 16.27
CA GLU A 54 -0.06 -7.61 16.92
C GLU A 54 0.61 -8.71 17.75
N GLY A 55 1.90 -8.88 17.56
CA GLY A 55 2.72 -9.75 18.40
C GLY A 55 3.92 -8.95 18.90
N ALA A 56 4.33 -9.17 20.15
CA ALA A 56 5.40 -8.41 20.81
C ALA A 56 6.75 -8.37 20.04
N ARG A 57 6.98 -9.30 19.11
CA ARG A 57 8.22 -9.41 18.32
C ARG A 57 7.99 -9.48 16.80
N ARG A 58 6.75 -9.31 16.32
CA ARG A 58 6.40 -9.46 14.90
C ARG A 58 5.75 -8.18 14.38
N PRO A 59 6.10 -7.75 13.15
CA PRO A 59 5.46 -6.58 12.58
C PRO A 59 3.96 -6.83 12.38
N PRO A 60 3.13 -5.78 12.50
CA PRO A 60 1.68 -5.92 12.44
C PRO A 60 1.24 -6.55 11.11
N GLN A 61 0.41 -7.60 11.22
CA GLN A 61 -0.18 -8.29 10.09
C GLN A 61 -1.68 -8.02 10.03
N LEU A 62 -2.21 -7.90 8.82
CA LEU A 62 -3.62 -7.65 8.60
C LEU A 62 -4.32 -8.96 8.26
N PHE A 63 -5.47 -9.22 8.90
CA PHE A 63 -6.32 -10.34 8.56
C PHE A 63 -7.31 -9.97 7.46
N LYS A 64 -7.35 -10.82 6.43
CA LYS A 64 -8.34 -10.71 5.35
C LYS A 64 -9.71 -11.15 5.83
N SER A 65 -10.65 -10.21 5.90
CA SER A 65 -12.04 -10.53 6.20
C SER A 65 -12.62 -11.41 5.08
N LYS A 66 -13.30 -12.50 5.46
CA LYS A 66 -14.03 -13.34 4.50
C LYS A 66 -15.30 -12.61 4.09
N PHE A 67 -15.47 -12.33 2.81
CA PHE A 67 -16.69 -11.74 2.28
C PHE A 67 -17.29 -12.62 1.17
N LYS A 68 -18.61 -12.84 1.23
CA LYS A 68 -19.35 -13.64 0.24
C LYS A 68 -19.68 -12.87 -1.06
N ARG A 69 -19.61 -11.54 -1.07
CA ARG A 69 -20.02 -10.68 -2.19
C ARG A 69 -18.85 -9.85 -2.71
N ASN A 70 -18.67 -9.84 -4.04
CA ASN A 70 -17.52 -9.21 -4.72
C ASN A 70 -17.36 -7.70 -4.44
N ALA A 71 -18.44 -6.97 -4.17
CA ALA A 71 -18.41 -5.52 -3.93
C ALA A 71 -17.44 -5.12 -2.79
N ARG A 72 -17.35 -5.91 -1.72
CA ARG A 72 -16.45 -5.62 -0.59
C ARG A 72 -14.97 -5.82 -0.92
N GLY A 73 -14.65 -6.62 -1.93
CA GLY A 73 -13.27 -6.80 -2.40
C GLY A 73 -12.67 -5.53 -3.01
N GLY A 74 -13.51 -4.58 -3.42
CA GLY A 74 -13.09 -3.29 -3.96
C GLY A 74 -12.60 -2.28 -2.92
N PHE A 75 -12.89 -2.49 -1.63
CA PHE A 75 -12.54 -1.54 -0.58
C PHE A 75 -11.05 -1.57 -0.26
N LEU A 76 -10.52 -0.38 0.09
CA LEU A 76 -9.14 -0.19 0.54
C LEU A 76 -8.75 -1.24 1.59
N THR A 77 -9.62 -1.42 2.58
CA THR A 77 -9.40 -2.32 3.73
C THR A 77 -9.20 -3.77 3.33
N ASN A 78 -9.65 -4.20 2.14
CA ASN A 78 -9.41 -5.56 1.63
C ASN A 78 -8.29 -5.61 0.57
N ARG A 79 -8.16 -4.57 -0.26
CA ARG A 79 -7.15 -4.52 -1.34
C ARG A 79 -5.72 -4.46 -0.80
N VAL A 80 -5.52 -3.70 0.27
CA VAL A 80 -4.19 -3.41 0.79
C VAL A 80 -3.59 -4.56 1.61
N ILE A 81 -4.40 -5.51 2.07
CA ILE A 81 -3.99 -6.54 3.04
C ILE A 81 -2.82 -7.39 2.54
N ASN A 82 -2.94 -7.92 1.32
CA ASN A 82 -1.91 -8.79 0.76
C ASN A 82 -0.58 -8.05 0.58
N ASP A 83 -0.66 -6.79 0.16
CA ASP A 83 0.52 -5.96 -0.07
C ASP A 83 1.15 -5.52 1.24
N TRP A 84 0.34 -5.13 2.22
CA TRP A 84 0.79 -4.81 3.56
C TRP A 84 1.52 -5.99 4.18
N ASN A 85 0.96 -7.20 4.12
CA ASN A 85 1.55 -8.38 4.74
C ASN A 85 2.91 -8.77 4.12
N ARG A 86 3.16 -8.39 2.87
CA ARG A 86 4.45 -8.57 2.18
C ARG A 86 5.50 -7.52 2.52
N LEU A 87 5.12 -6.38 3.12
CA LEU A 87 6.08 -5.36 3.53
C LEU A 87 6.98 -5.88 4.66
N GLY A 88 8.26 -5.51 4.60
CA GLY A 88 9.24 -5.74 5.65
C GLY A 88 8.90 -5.01 6.95
N SER A 89 9.45 -5.50 8.06
CA SER A 89 9.23 -4.90 9.38
C SER A 89 9.72 -3.45 9.41
N GLU A 90 10.86 -3.19 8.80
CA GLU A 90 11.51 -1.88 8.72
C GLU A 90 10.65 -0.83 8.02
N VAL A 91 9.80 -1.24 7.07
CA VAL A 91 8.86 -0.36 6.41
C VAL A 91 7.69 -0.07 7.34
N LYS A 92 7.08 -1.13 7.88
CA LYS A 92 5.87 -1.06 8.72
C LYS A 92 6.07 -0.27 10.02
N THR A 93 7.25 -0.36 10.63
CA THR A 93 7.59 0.28 11.91
C THR A 93 8.16 1.70 11.74
N SER A 94 8.05 2.30 10.54
CA SER A 94 8.48 3.69 10.34
C SER A 94 7.68 4.63 11.24
N GLU A 95 8.33 5.61 11.85
CA GLU A 95 7.68 6.50 12.84
C GLU A 95 6.86 7.61 12.17
N ILE A 96 7.35 8.08 11.02
CA ILE A 96 6.77 9.18 10.26
C ILE A 96 6.32 8.72 8.86
N VAL A 97 5.23 9.33 8.38
CA VAL A 97 4.62 9.01 7.07
C VAL A 97 5.62 9.20 5.92
N MET A 98 6.47 10.21 6.01
CA MET A 98 7.46 10.51 4.98
C MET A 98 8.51 9.39 4.85
N GLU A 99 8.98 8.86 5.99
CA GLU A 99 9.93 7.75 6.01
C GLU A 99 9.29 6.48 5.44
N PHE A 100 8.04 6.19 5.83
CA PHE A 100 7.27 5.09 5.27
C PHE A 100 7.20 5.19 3.74
N LYS A 101 6.80 6.35 3.20
CA LYS A 101 6.72 6.59 1.75
C LYS A 101 8.06 6.37 1.04
N ARG A 102 9.16 6.86 1.64
CA ARG A 102 10.51 6.71 1.09
C ARG A 102 10.96 5.24 1.06
N LYS A 103 10.71 4.49 2.13
CA LYS A 103 11.03 3.05 2.18
C LYS A 103 10.14 2.26 1.22
N LEU A 104 8.85 2.58 1.16
CA LEU A 104 7.90 1.94 0.26
C LEU A 104 8.28 2.08 -1.22
N ALA A 105 8.79 3.25 -1.62
CA ALA A 105 9.27 3.50 -2.98
C ALA A 105 10.47 2.62 -3.39
N LYS A 106 11.17 2.00 -2.43
CA LYS A 106 12.27 1.05 -2.70
C LYS A 106 11.79 -0.41 -2.77
N CYS A 107 10.58 -0.69 -2.28
CA CYS A 107 10.02 -2.05 -2.21
C CYS A 107 9.04 -2.35 -3.36
N ILE A 108 8.50 -1.32 -4.00
CA ILE A 108 7.53 -1.38 -5.11
C ILE A 108 8.11 -0.61 -6.27
#